data_AF-A0A485BZG5-F1
#
_entry.id   AF-A0A485BZG5-F1
#
_cell.length_a   1.000
_cell.length_b   1.000
_cell.length_c   1.000
_cell.angle_alpha   90.00
_cell.angle_beta   90.00
_cell.angle_gamma   90.00
#
_symmetry.space_group_name_H-M   'P 1'
#
loop_
_entity.id
_entity.type
_entity.pdbx_description
1 polymer ?
#
loop_
_entity_poly.entity_id
_entity_poly.type
_entity_poly.pdbx_seq_one_letter_code
_entity_poly.pdbx_strand_id
1 'polypeptide(L)'
;MKSRKDVFIEGDIIASRVLGDVNQPFCIHRVRFSNDKYAIIRAATGLCFHTGGVIERHDNAWFYNQVKIRLFGFEYLGEKESIRQFFENS
;
A
#
# COMPACT_ATOMS: atom_id res chain seq x y z
N MET A 1 -31.32 11.67 7.30
CA MET A 1 -29.85 11.68 7.12
C MET A 1 -29.43 10.29 6.64
N LYS A 2 -28.89 10.16 5.42
CA LYS A 2 -28.31 8.87 4.99
C LYS A 2 -27.02 8.68 5.80
N SER A 3 -26.94 7.64 6.60
CA SER A 3 -25.67 7.24 7.22
C SER A 3 -24.68 6.98 6.08
N ARG A 4 -23.65 7.83 5.96
CA ARG A 4 -22.47 7.43 5.21
C ARG A 4 -21.93 6.23 5.97
N LYS A 5 -21.98 5.05 5.34
CA LYS A 5 -21.15 3.94 5.79
C LYS A 5 -19.72 4.41 5.57
N ASP A 6 -19.03 4.73 6.67
CA ASP A 6 -17.59 4.97 6.61
C ASP A 6 -16.96 3.74 5.98
N VAL A 7 -16.37 3.93 4.80
CA VAL A 7 -15.72 2.84 4.07
C VAL A 7 -14.36 2.66 4.72
N PHE A 8 -14.29 1.70 5.64
CA PHE A 8 -13.04 1.26 6.24
C PHE A 8 -12.38 0.23 5.33
N ILE A 9 -11.15 0.51 4.91
CA ILE A 9 -10.30 -0.44 4.18
C ILE A 9 -9.05 -0.64 5.02
N GLU A 10 -8.64 -1.89 5.16
CA GLU A 10 -7.43 -2.29 5.88
C GLU A 10 -6.60 -3.18 4.98
N GLY A 11 -5.27 -3.03 5.05
CA GLY A 11 -4.36 -3.91 4.34
C GLY A 11 -3.03 -4.11 5.04
N ASP A 12 -2.60 -5.36 5.05
CA ASP A 12 -1.35 -5.82 5.63
C ASP A 12 -0.20 -5.62 4.63
N ILE A 13 0.86 -4.95 5.06
CA ILE A 13 2.12 -4.91 4.32
C ILE A 13 2.80 -6.27 4.45
N ILE A 14 2.78 -7.06 3.39
CA ILE A 14 3.34 -8.42 3.39
C ILE A 14 4.76 -8.50 2.81
N ALA A 15 5.18 -7.49 2.04
CA ALA A 15 6.54 -7.34 1.58
C ALA A 15 6.87 -5.88 1.23
N SER A 16 8.13 -5.51 1.41
CA SER A 16 8.67 -4.18 1.10
C SER A 16 9.99 -4.30 0.37
N ARG A 17 10.23 -3.42 -0.61
CA ARG A 17 11.51 -3.31 -1.32
C ARG A 17 11.87 -1.86 -1.58
N VAL A 18 13.16 -1.56 -1.45
CA VAL A 18 13.77 -0.32 -1.96
C VAL A 18 14.16 -0.56 -3.42
N LEU A 19 13.81 0.39 -4.29
CA LEU A 19 14.09 0.42 -5.71
C LEU A 19 14.58 1.82 -6.12
N GLY A 20 14.94 1.97 -7.39
CA GLY A 20 15.42 3.22 -7.97
C GLY A 20 16.94 3.39 -7.83
N ASP A 21 17.44 4.46 -8.41
CA ASP A 21 18.87 4.80 -8.36
C ASP A 21 19.31 5.23 -6.96
N VAL A 22 20.61 5.09 -6.68
CA VAL A 22 21.26 5.51 -5.43
C VAL A 22 20.91 6.96 -5.05
N ASN A 23 20.73 7.83 -6.05
CA ASN A 23 20.44 9.25 -5.84
C ASN A 23 18.94 9.55 -5.66
N GLN A 24 18.04 8.63 -6.01
CA GLN A 24 16.58 8.79 -5.91
C GLN A 24 15.88 7.48 -5.54
N PRO A 25 16.17 6.91 -4.35
CA PRO A 25 15.54 5.68 -3.93
C PRO A 25 14.05 5.89 -3.67
N PHE A 26 13.25 4.86 -3.94
CA PHE A 26 11.85 4.80 -3.55
C PHE A 26 11.48 3.40 -3.08
N CYS A 27 10.45 3.32 -2.25
CA CYS A 27 9.95 2.05 -1.75
C CYS A 27 8.65 1.63 -2.42
N ILE A 28 8.58 0.35 -2.77
CA ILE A 28 7.32 -0.31 -3.15
C ILE A 28 6.94 -1.32 -2.08
N HIS A 29 5.64 -1.47 -1.87
CA HIS A 29 5.08 -2.35 -0.86
C HIS A 29 3.99 -3.21 -1.47
N ARG A 30 4.09 -4.52 -1.26
CA ARG A 30 3.02 -5.44 -1.58
C ARG A 30 2.08 -5.50 -0.38
N VAL A 31 0.81 -5.24 -0.64
CA VAL A 31 -0.24 -5.19 0.40
C VAL A 31 -1.30 -6.23 0.11
N ARG A 32 -1.75 -6.94 1.15
CA ARG A 32 -2.98 -7.75 1.10
C ARG A 32 -4.08 -6.99 1.84
N PHE A 33 -5.16 -6.68 1.15
CA PHE A 33 -6.33 -6.03 1.75
C PHE A 33 -7.30 -7.06 2.34
N SER A 34 -8.11 -6.62 3.30
CA SER A 34 -9.12 -7.44 3.98
C SER A 34 -10.22 -8.01 3.06
N ASN A 35 -10.31 -7.53 1.82
CA ASN A 35 -11.20 -8.04 0.78
C ASN A 35 -10.53 -9.08 -0.15
N ASP A 36 -9.42 -9.68 0.29
CA ASP A 36 -8.60 -10.66 -0.45
C ASP A 36 -8.00 -10.14 -1.77
N LYS A 37 -7.99 -8.82 -1.98
CA LYS A 37 -7.27 -8.19 -3.07
C LYS A 37 -5.86 -7.81 -2.64
N TYR A 38 -4.97 -7.73 -3.62
CA TYR A 38 -3.60 -7.30 -3.41
C TYR A 38 -3.36 -5.97 -4.11
N ALA A 39 -2.32 -5.23 -3.74
CA ALA A 39 -1.82 -4.12 -4.55
C ALA A 39 -0.33 -3.92 -4.34
N ILE A 40 0.29 -3.23 -5.30
CA ILE A 40 1.60 -2.62 -5.13
C ILE A 40 1.38 -1.14 -4.85
N ILE A 41 1.82 -0.67 -3.70
CA ILE A 41 1.67 0.73 -3.29
C ILE A 41 3.02 1.40 -3.11
N ARG A 42 3.01 2.74 -3.19
CA ARG A 42 4.15 3.60 -2.90
C ARG A 42 3.67 4.83 -2.12
N ALA A 43 4.40 5.18 -1.07
CA ALA A 43 4.21 6.43 -0.36
C ALA A 43 4.72 7.62 -1.18
N ALA A 44 3.95 8.70 -1.25
CA ALA A 44 4.37 9.95 -1.90
C ALA A 44 5.58 10.59 -1.21
N THR A 45 5.76 10.34 0.08
CA THR A 45 6.91 10.79 0.87
C THR A 45 8.17 9.96 0.63
N GLY A 46 8.09 8.84 -0.09
CA GLY A 46 9.18 7.88 -0.24
C GLY A 46 9.40 6.98 0.99
N LEU A 47 8.55 7.08 2.02
CA LEU A 47 8.67 6.29 3.24
C LEU A 47 8.52 4.79 2.95
N CYS A 48 9.39 4.00 3.57
CA CYS A 48 9.36 2.54 3.50
C CYS A 48 8.57 1.97 4.67
N PHE A 49 7.41 1.39 4.38
CA PHE A 49 6.65 0.64 5.38
C PHE A 49 7.33 -0.69 5.73
N HIS A 50 7.18 -1.11 6.97
CA HIS A 50 7.69 -2.39 7.46
C HIS A 50 6.71 -3.52 7.14
N THR A 51 7.24 -4.70 6.82
CA THR A 51 6.44 -5.93 6.75
C THR A 51 5.74 -6.21 8.08
N GLY A 52 4.48 -6.62 8.04
CA GLY A 52 3.60 -6.76 9.20
C GLY A 52 2.95 -5.46 9.66
N GLY A 53 3.33 -4.31 9.07
CA GLY A 53 2.62 -3.05 9.30
C GLY A 53 1.26 -3.05 8.60
N VAL A 54 0.35 -2.20 9.10
CA VAL A 54 -1.01 -2.09 8.58
C VAL A 54 -1.22 -0.71 7.98
N ILE A 55 -1.83 -0.67 6.79
CA ILE A 55 -2.38 0.56 6.23
C ILE A 55 -3.90 0.54 6.31
N GLU A 56 -4.46 1.70 6.65
CA GLU A 56 -5.89 1.88 6.81
C GLU A 56 -6.36 3.04 5.96
N ARG A 57 -7.53 2.93 5.36
CA ARG A 57 -8.25 4.06 4.78
C ARG A 57 -9.48 4.35 5.62
N HIS A 58 -9.50 5.56 6.16
CA HIS A 58 -10.67 6.15 6.78
C HIS A 58 -11.18 7.23 5.83
N ASP A 59 -12.37 7.05 5.28
CA ASP A 59 -12.96 7.90 4.24
C ASP A 59 -12.03 8.10 3.03
N ASN A 60 -11.40 9.27 2.95
CA ASN A 60 -10.53 9.70 1.85
C ASN A 60 -9.07 9.89 2.28
N ALA A 61 -8.70 9.44 3.48
CA ALA A 61 -7.35 9.54 4.00
C ALA A 61 -6.77 8.14 4.28
N TRP A 62 -5.52 7.96 3.89
CA TRP A 62 -4.73 6.77 4.21
C TRP A 62 -3.91 7.03 5.47
N PHE A 63 -3.72 5.97 6.25
CA PHE A 63 -2.97 5.96 7.49
C PHE A 63 -2.06 4.74 7.52
N TYR A 64 -0.89 4.90 8.14
CA TYR A 64 0.02 3.81 8.49
C TYR A 64 0.38 3.98 9.95
N ASN A 65 0.09 2.98 10.79
CA ASN A 65 0.29 3.07 12.24
C ASN A 65 -0.24 4.39 12.85
N GLN A 66 -1.50 4.74 12.54
CA GLN A 66 -2.17 5.98 12.97
C GLN A 66 -1.60 7.29 12.41
N VAL A 67 -0.50 7.25 11.64
CA VAL A 67 0.06 8.43 10.98
C VAL A 67 -0.58 8.58 9.61
N LYS A 68 -1.15 9.76 9.34
CA LYS A 68 -1.73 10.07 8.02
C LYS A 68 -0.63 10.08 6.95
N ILE A 69 -0.87 9.35 5.85
CA ILE A 69 0.04 9.23 4.72
C ILE A 69 -0.66 9.58 3.41
N ARG A 70 0.14 9.84 2.37
CA ARG A 70 -0.34 9.97 0.99
C ARG A 70 0.26 8.85 0.16
N LEU A 71 -0.60 8.07 -0.48
CA LEU A 71 -0.19 7.04 -1.44
C LEU A 71 -0.31 7.60 -2.87
N PHE A 72 0.54 7.11 -3.77
CA PHE A 72 0.29 7.24 -5.20
C PHE A 72 -0.92 6.38 -5.61
N GLY A 73 -1.46 6.64 -6.80
CA GLY A 73 -2.49 5.79 -7.39
C GLY A 73 -2.00 4.36 -7.53
N PHE A 74 -2.86 3.40 -7.22
CA PHE A 74 -2.59 1.97 -7.36
C PHE A 74 -3.87 1.26 -7.79
N GLU A 75 -3.69 0.05 -8.32
CA GLU A 75 -4.77 -0.83 -8.74
C GLU A 75 -4.82 -2.07 -7.86
N TYR A 76 -6.01 -2.62 -7.72
CA TYR A 76 -6.17 -3.92 -7.07
C TYR A 76 -5.80 -5.04 -8.06
N LEU A 77 -5.01 -5.98 -7.58
CA LEU A 77 -4.47 -7.11 -8.29
C LEU A 77 -4.89 -8.42 -7.62
N GLY A 78 -4.84 -9.50 -8.38
CA GLY A 78 -4.83 -10.85 -7.83
C GLY A 78 -3.48 -11.19 -7.20
N GLU A 79 -3.45 -12.23 -6.38
CA GLU A 79 -2.24 -12.65 -5.65
C GLU A 79 -1.04 -12.89 -6.58
N LYS A 80 -1.20 -13.76 -7.59
CA LYS A 80 -0.13 -14.11 -8.53
C LYS A 80 0.43 -12.88 -9.26
N GLU A 81 -0.45 -11.99 -9.68
CA GLU A 81 -0.07 -10.77 -10.41
C GLU A 81 0.68 -9.79 -9.51
N SER A 82 0.23 -9.64 -8.25
CA SER A 82 0.96 -8.83 -7.28
C SER A 82 2.37 -9.38 -6.98
N ILE A 83 2.57 -10.70 -6.96
CA ILE A 83 3.89 -11.31 -6.81
C ILE A 83 4.76 -10.98 -8.02
N ARG A 84 4.22 -11.22 -9.22
CA ARG A 84 4.91 -10.95 -10.49
C ARG A 84 5.40 -9.50 -10.57
N GLN A 85 4.50 -8.53 -10.39
CA GLN A 85 4.85 -7.11 -10.44
C GLN A 85 5.81 -6.69 -9.32
N PHE A 86 5.70 -7.28 -8.12
CA PHE A 86 6.62 -6.98 -7.03
C PHE A 86 8.06 -7.40 -7.35
N PHE A 87 8.25 -8.46 -8.14
CA PHE A 87 9.57 -8.92 -8.54
C PHE A 87 10.11 -8.27 -9.81
N GLU A 88 9.26 -8.05 -10.82
CA GLU A 88 9.65 -7.50 -12.13
C GLU A 88 10.00 -6.01 -12.13
N ASN A 89 9.56 -5.22 -11.15
CA ASN A 89 9.94 -3.81 -11.02
C ASN A 89 11.40 -3.59 -10.56
N SER A 90 12.32 -4.54 -10.82
CA SER A 90 13.74 -4.48 -10.46
C SER A 90 14.58 -3.65 -11.42
#